data_AF-A0A6L9PM01-F1
#
_entry.id   AF-A0A6L9PM01-F1
#
_cell.length_a   1.000
_cell.length_b   1.000
_cell.length_c   1.000
_cell.angle_alpha   90.00
_cell.angle_beta   90.00
_cell.angle_gamma   90.00
#
_symmetry.space_group_name_H-M   'P 1'
#
loop_
_entity.id
_entity.type
_entity.pdbx_description
1 polymer ?
#
loop_
_entity_poly.entity_id
_entity_poly.type
_entity_poly.pdbx_seq_one_letter_code
_entity_poly.pdbx_strand_id
1 'polypeptide(L)'
;MPRGGARPGAGRKPKKPAADRPAKVDKDGLKKDSAWPFGQEKPAEPVAPTPAADLSALTPLDYLLEVMRDGSEDKARRMQAASLAAPYVHAKKGESGKKDERNEAAKKVASRFAPSAPPKLVAAGGRKV
;
A
#
# COMPACT_ATOMS: atom_id res chain seq x y z
N MET A 1 26.03 -42.49 55.43
CA MET A 1 26.83 -41.61 54.53
C MET A 1 26.84 -40.20 55.11
N PRO A 2 28.00 -39.60 55.43
CA PRO A 2 28.04 -38.24 55.96
C PRO A 2 27.66 -37.23 54.87
N ARG A 3 26.72 -36.33 55.17
CA ARG A 3 26.30 -35.25 54.27
C ARG A 3 27.42 -34.22 54.22
N GLY A 4 27.99 -33.98 53.03
CA GLY A 4 29.09 -33.04 52.82
C GLY A 4 28.73 -31.65 53.33
N GLY A 5 29.52 -31.14 54.28
CA GLY A 5 29.38 -29.79 54.83
C GLY A 5 29.67 -28.70 53.79
N ALA A 6 29.13 -27.51 54.05
CA ALA A 6 29.31 -26.32 53.22
C ALA A 6 30.81 -26.02 52.99
N ARG A 7 31.24 -26.02 51.72
CA ARG A 7 32.60 -25.66 51.34
C ARG A 7 32.78 -24.14 51.46
N PRO A 8 33.71 -23.63 52.30
CA PRO A 8 34.00 -22.20 52.37
C PRO A 8 34.41 -21.71 50.98
N GLY A 9 33.70 -20.70 50.45
CA GLY A 9 33.99 -20.11 49.15
C GLY A 9 33.06 -20.51 47.99
N ALA A 10 32.16 -21.49 48.16
CA ALA A 10 31.19 -21.88 47.13
C ALA A 10 29.87 -21.09 47.17
N GLY A 11 29.91 -19.80 47.56
CA GLY A 11 28.76 -18.91 47.56
C GLY A 11 28.94 -17.80 46.52
N ARG A 12 27.95 -17.59 45.63
CA ARG A 12 27.87 -16.35 44.84
C ARG A 12 27.69 -15.19 45.82
N LYS A 13 28.62 -14.22 45.83
CA LYS A 13 28.44 -12.98 46.60
C LYS A 13 27.12 -12.31 46.18
N PRO A 14 26.25 -11.90 47.12
CA PRO A 14 25.02 -11.20 46.77
C PRO A 14 25.35 -9.91 46.02
N LYS A 15 24.71 -9.71 44.87
CA LYS A 15 24.84 -8.48 44.08
C LYS A 15 24.32 -7.32 44.94
N LYS A 16 25.17 -6.34 45.23
CA LYS A 16 24.77 -5.12 45.95
C LYS A 16 23.53 -4.51 45.25
N PRO A 17 22.50 -4.07 46.00
CA PRO A 17 21.36 -3.39 45.42
C PRO A 17 21.88 -2.19 44.61
N ALA A 18 21.40 -2.04 43.38
CA ALA A 18 21.75 -0.94 42.49
C ALA A 18 21.04 0.33 42.96
N ALA A 19 21.37 0.83 44.15
CA ALA A 19 21.05 2.19 44.54
C ALA A 19 22.08 3.11 43.86
N ASP A 20 21.58 4.01 43.03
CA ASP A 20 22.23 5.24 42.56
C ASP A 20 23.56 5.09 41.81
N ARG A 21 23.58 4.27 40.75
CA ARG A 21 24.53 4.50 39.66
C ARG A 21 23.85 5.35 38.60
N PRO A 22 24.30 6.61 38.35
CA PRO A 22 23.75 7.41 37.27
C PRO A 22 23.92 6.64 35.96
N ALA A 23 22.90 6.66 35.11
CA ALA A 23 22.95 6.07 33.78
C ALA A 23 24.17 6.66 33.04
N LYS A 24 25.00 5.81 32.45
CA LYS A 24 26.24 6.24 31.78
C LYS A 24 25.98 7.01 30.47
N VAL A 25 24.75 6.96 29.99
CA VAL A 25 24.20 7.55 28.77
C VAL A 25 22.75 7.98 29.07
N ASP A 26 22.27 9.02 28.39
CA ASP A 26 20.88 9.45 28.50
C ASP A 26 19.91 8.40 27.93
N LYS A 27 18.59 8.59 28.11
CA LYS A 27 17.55 7.68 27.59
C LYS A 27 17.66 7.43 26.08
N ASP A 28 18.26 8.36 25.36
CA ASP A 28 18.51 8.31 23.92
C ASP A 28 19.90 7.76 23.56
N GLY A 29 20.68 7.28 24.53
CA GLY A 29 22.01 6.67 24.32
C GLY A 29 23.14 7.66 24.04
N LEU A 30 22.88 8.97 24.13
CA LEU A 30 23.85 10.02 23.82
C LEU A 30 24.75 10.33 25.02
N LYS A 31 26.00 10.72 24.72
CA LYS A 31 26.93 11.30 25.69
C LYS A 31 27.65 12.49 25.05
N LYS A 32 27.67 13.64 25.75
CA LYS A 32 28.29 14.89 25.27
C LYS A 32 29.81 14.97 25.49
N ASP A 33 30.43 13.88 25.93
CA ASP A 33 31.87 13.83 26.15
C ASP A 33 32.63 13.64 24.84
N SER A 34 33.57 14.53 24.54
CA SER A 34 34.37 14.52 23.31
C SER A 34 35.29 13.29 23.15
N ALA A 35 35.50 12.50 24.21
CA ALA A 35 36.29 11.27 24.20
C ALA A 35 35.45 10.01 23.86
N TRP A 36 34.15 10.17 23.56
CA TRP A 36 33.24 9.06 23.28
C TRP A 36 33.24 8.71 21.77
N PRO A 37 33.50 7.45 21.38
CA PRO A 37 33.74 7.07 19.98
C PRO A 37 32.47 6.82 19.15
N PHE A 38 31.28 6.86 19.76
CA PHE A 38 30.01 6.68 19.05
C PHE A 38 29.43 8.04 18.68
N GLY A 39 29.05 8.17 17.40
CA GLY A 39 28.78 9.44 16.71
C GLY A 39 27.87 10.41 17.48
N GLN A 40 28.30 11.67 17.54
CA GLN A 40 27.55 12.78 18.13
C GLN A 40 26.36 13.25 17.25
N GLU A 41 26.12 12.59 16.13
CA GLU A 41 25.08 12.98 15.17
C GLU A 41 23.77 12.28 15.53
N LYS A 42 22.81 13.09 15.98
CA LYS A 42 21.40 12.70 16.06
C LYS A 42 20.95 12.26 14.66
N PRO A 43 20.46 11.02 14.46
CA PRO A 43 19.87 10.62 13.18
C PRO A 43 18.79 11.63 12.82
N ALA A 44 18.86 12.18 11.61
CA ALA A 44 17.86 13.13 11.12
C ALA A 44 16.46 12.54 11.36
N GLU A 45 15.61 13.32 12.03
CA GLU A 45 14.25 12.90 12.34
C GLU A 45 13.57 12.45 11.05
N PRO A 46 12.95 11.26 11.02
CA PRO A 46 12.28 10.79 9.82
C PRO A 46 11.22 11.83 9.45
N VAL A 47 11.38 12.41 8.26
CA VAL A 47 10.42 13.32 7.65
C VAL A 47 9.04 12.68 7.81
N ALA A 48 8.14 13.36 8.52
CA ALA A 48 6.84 12.83 8.87
C ALA A 48 6.17 12.23 7.61
N PRO A 49 5.68 10.98 7.67
CA PRO A 49 4.96 10.41 6.54
C PRO A 49 3.79 11.35 6.23
N THR A 50 3.64 11.71 4.96
CA THR A 50 2.43 12.35 4.44
C THR A 50 1.21 11.64 5.01
N PRO A 51 0.15 12.38 5.43
CA PRO A 51 -1.00 11.77 6.07
C PRO A 51 -1.54 10.67 5.17
N ALA A 52 -1.59 9.45 5.71
CA ALA A 52 -2.17 8.31 5.02
C ALA A 52 -3.59 8.68 4.59
N ALA A 53 -3.93 8.40 3.33
CA ALA A 53 -5.27 8.67 2.84
C ALA A 53 -6.30 7.91 3.69
N ASP A 54 -7.42 8.55 4.03
CA ASP A 54 -8.53 7.90 4.75
C ASP A 54 -9.28 6.98 3.78
N LEU A 55 -8.81 5.74 3.67
CA LEU A 55 -9.34 4.75 2.72
C LEU A 55 -10.64 4.06 3.19
N SER A 56 -11.20 4.46 4.33
CA SER A 56 -12.33 3.77 4.99
C SER A 56 -13.68 3.98 4.30
N ALA A 57 -13.84 5.06 3.55
CA ALA A 57 -15.07 5.37 2.81
C ALA A 57 -15.09 4.79 1.38
N LEU A 58 -13.99 4.19 0.92
CA LEU A 58 -13.84 3.69 -0.44
C LEU A 58 -14.59 2.38 -0.65
N THR A 59 -14.99 2.15 -1.90
CA THR A 59 -15.45 0.81 -2.28
C THR A 59 -14.28 -0.18 -2.17
N PRO A 60 -14.55 -1.47 -1.95
CA PRO A 60 -13.48 -2.46 -1.82
C PRO A 60 -12.54 -2.49 -3.03
N LEU A 61 -13.05 -2.24 -4.25
CA LEU A 61 -12.21 -2.20 -5.45
C LEU A 61 -11.30 -0.96 -5.47
N ASP A 62 -11.84 0.21 -5.14
CA ASP A 62 -11.07 1.46 -5.12
C ASP A 62 -9.96 1.41 -4.05
N TYR A 63 -10.27 0.83 -2.89
CA TYR A 63 -9.28 0.54 -1.85
C TYR A 63 -8.11 -0.29 -2.38
N LEU A 64 -8.38 -1.40 -3.09
CA LEU A 64 -7.33 -2.26 -3.64
C LEU A 64 -6.50 -1.56 -4.71
N LEU A 65 -7.12 -0.70 -5.53
CA LEU A 65 -6.43 0.09 -6.55
C LEU A 65 -5.51 1.13 -5.94
N GLU A 66 -5.90 1.76 -4.83
CA GLU A 66 -5.11 2.75 -4.13
C GLU A 66 -3.92 2.11 -3.40
N VAL A 67 -4.17 1.02 -2.64
CA VAL A 67 -3.10 0.25 -1.97
C VAL A 67 -2.07 -0.26 -2.97
N MET A 68 -2.48 -0.76 -4.14
CA MET A 68 -1.54 -1.25 -5.16
C MET A 68 -0.64 -0.13 -5.72
N ARG A 69 -1.14 1.11 -5.79
CA ARG A 69 -0.42 2.27 -6.36
C ARG A 69 0.47 2.98 -5.35
N ASP A 70 0.23 2.81 -4.06
CA ASP A 70 1.01 3.44 -3.00
C ASP A 70 2.45 2.90 -2.94
N GLY A 71 3.43 3.75 -3.23
CA GLY A 71 4.84 3.39 -3.19
C GLY A 71 5.40 3.17 -1.78
N SER A 72 4.71 3.66 -0.74
CA SER A 72 5.11 3.54 0.66
C SER A 72 4.69 2.21 1.29
N GLU A 73 3.70 1.54 0.69
CA GLU A 73 3.18 0.25 1.16
C GLU A 73 4.11 -0.92 0.83
N ASP A 74 4.03 -1.95 1.67
CA ASP A 74 4.83 -3.16 1.51
C ASP A 74 4.57 -3.83 0.16
N LYS A 75 5.63 -4.34 -0.46
CA LYS A 75 5.57 -4.94 -1.79
C LYS A 75 4.63 -6.15 -1.81
N ALA A 76 4.60 -6.97 -0.75
CA ALA A 76 3.72 -8.13 -0.71
C ALA A 76 2.25 -7.70 -0.62
N ARG A 77 1.96 -6.67 0.19
CA ARG A 77 0.61 -6.10 0.31
C ARG A 77 0.11 -5.53 -1.01
N ARG A 78 0.97 -4.83 -1.75
CA ARG A 78 0.68 -4.35 -3.11
C ARG A 78 0.37 -5.48 -4.09
N MET A 79 1.18 -6.53 -4.09
CA MET A 79 0.98 -7.68 -4.97
C MET A 79 -0.33 -8.43 -4.67
N GLN A 80 -0.70 -8.54 -3.39
CA GLN A 80 -1.97 -9.13 -2.99
C GLN A 80 -3.14 -8.28 -3.49
N ALA A 81 -3.09 -6.96 -3.27
CA ALA A 81 -4.11 -6.05 -3.77
C ALA A 81 -4.28 -6.14 -5.30
N ALA A 82 -3.16 -6.15 -6.03
CA ALA A 82 -3.13 -6.32 -7.48
C ALA A 82 -3.80 -7.61 -7.94
N SER A 83 -3.48 -8.73 -7.30
CA SER A 83 -4.00 -10.06 -7.66
C SER A 83 -5.52 -10.15 -7.43
N LEU A 84 -6.02 -9.53 -6.36
CA LEU A 84 -7.45 -9.48 -6.04
C LEU A 84 -8.22 -8.54 -6.98
N ALA A 85 -7.61 -7.42 -7.40
CA ALA A 85 -8.22 -6.45 -8.31
C ALA A 85 -8.18 -6.88 -9.79
N ALA A 86 -7.18 -7.66 -10.19
CA ALA A 86 -6.98 -8.12 -11.56
C ALA A 86 -8.22 -8.66 -12.29
N PRO A 87 -9.07 -9.54 -11.71
CA PRO A 87 -10.25 -10.08 -12.40
C PRO A 87 -11.34 -9.03 -12.69
N TYR A 88 -11.37 -7.93 -11.94
CA TYR A 88 -12.38 -6.88 -12.11
C TYR A 88 -11.93 -5.79 -13.10
N VAL A 89 -10.62 -5.58 -13.23
CA VAL A 89 -10.03 -4.60 -14.17
C VAL A 89 -9.71 -5.23 -15.52
N HIS A 90 -9.36 -6.52 -15.54
CA HIS A 90 -9.02 -7.26 -16.74
C HIS A 90 -9.96 -8.44 -16.91
N ALA A 91 -10.81 -8.38 -17.94
CA ALA A 91 -11.64 -9.51 -18.34
C ALA A 91 -10.74 -10.73 -18.58
N LYS A 92 -11.07 -11.86 -17.94
CA LYS A 92 -10.33 -13.10 -18.15
C LYS A 92 -10.45 -13.51 -19.61
N LYS A 93 -9.33 -13.88 -20.21
CA LYS A 93 -9.27 -14.40 -21.57
C LYS A 93 -10.11 -15.68 -21.64
N GLY A 94 -11.34 -15.56 -22.16
CA GLY A 94 -12.32 -16.64 -22.27
C GLY A 94 -13.69 -16.34 -21.63
N GLU A 95 -13.80 -15.30 -20.79
CA GLU A 95 -15.07 -14.91 -20.19
C GLU A 95 -15.93 -14.07 -21.15
N SER A 96 -15.30 -13.24 -21.99
CA SER A 96 -15.93 -12.72 -23.20
C SER A 96 -15.96 -13.84 -24.24
N GLY A 97 -17.04 -14.61 -24.25
CA GLY A 97 -17.21 -15.69 -25.22
C GLY A 97 -17.11 -15.17 -26.65
N LYS A 98 -16.80 -16.06 -27.60
CA LYS A 98 -16.78 -15.78 -29.06
C LYS A 98 -18.04 -15.06 -29.56
N LYS A 99 -19.16 -15.19 -28.83
CA LYS A 99 -20.43 -14.50 -29.07
C LYS A 99 -20.40 -13.02 -28.68
N ASP A 100 -19.83 -12.67 -27.54
CA ASP A 100 -19.74 -11.28 -27.08
C ASP A 100 -18.75 -10.48 -27.93
N GLU A 101 -17.62 -11.07 -28.30
CA GLU A 101 -16.68 -10.46 -29.26
C GLU A 101 -17.33 -10.19 -30.62
N ARG A 102 -18.14 -11.13 -31.13
CA ARG A 102 -18.92 -10.93 -32.36
C ARG A 102 -19.96 -9.82 -32.22
N ASN A 103 -20.65 -9.76 -31.07
CA ASN A 103 -21.62 -8.71 -30.80
C ASN A 103 -20.98 -7.33 -30.69
N GLU A 104 -19.82 -7.22 -30.01
CA GLU A 104 -19.07 -5.96 -29.97
C GLU A 104 -18.53 -5.55 -31.33
N ALA A 105 -17.99 -6.49 -32.10
CA ALA A 105 -17.57 -6.24 -33.46
C ALA A 105 -18.75 -5.76 -34.33
N ALA A 106 -19.90 -6.43 -34.25
CA ALA A 106 -21.12 -6.02 -34.96
C ALA A 106 -21.57 -4.61 -34.56
N LYS A 107 -21.58 -4.28 -33.27
CA LYS A 107 -21.92 -2.94 -32.77
C LYS A 107 -20.95 -1.87 -33.30
N LYS A 108 -19.66 -2.15 -33.37
CA LYS A 108 -18.65 -1.22 -33.93
C LYS A 108 -18.88 -0.93 -35.42
N VAL A 109 -19.39 -1.89 -36.19
CA VAL A 109 -19.66 -1.72 -37.63
C VAL A 109 -21.11 -1.27 -37.91
N ALA A 110 -22.02 -1.36 -36.93
CA ALA A 110 -23.44 -1.05 -37.11
C ALA A 110 -23.68 0.37 -37.65
N SER A 111 -22.88 1.35 -37.21
CA SER A 111 -22.98 2.74 -37.71
C SER A 111 -22.58 2.90 -39.17
N ARG A 112 -21.79 1.99 -39.73
CA ARG A 112 -21.32 2.05 -41.13
C ARG A 112 -22.41 1.67 -42.14
N PHE A 113 -23.45 0.97 -41.69
CA PHE A 113 -24.60 0.57 -42.50
C PHE A 113 -25.90 1.26 -42.05
N ALA A 114 -25.81 2.30 -41.22
CA ALA A 114 -26.97 3.08 -40.83
C ALA A 114 -27.58 3.76 -42.07
N PRO A 115 -28.91 3.75 -42.25
CA PRO A 115 -29.55 4.44 -43.36
C PRO A 115 -29.25 5.94 -43.28
N SER A 116 -28.82 6.53 -44.40
CA SER A 116 -28.66 7.98 -44.50
C SER A 116 -29.98 8.67 -44.20
N ALA A 117 -29.91 9.83 -43.54
CA ALA A 117 -31.09 10.66 -43.33
C ALA A 117 -31.77 10.96 -44.69
N PRO A 118 -33.10 10.83 -44.78
CA PRO A 118 -33.82 11.10 -46.02
C PRO A 118 -33.63 12.57 -46.43
N PRO A 119 -33.46 12.86 -47.73
CA PRO A 119 -33.29 14.21 -48.22
C PRO A 119 -34.53 15.04 -47.89
N LYS A 120 -34.33 16.22 -47.30
CA LYS A 120 -35.41 17.18 -47.04
C LYS A 120 -35.81 17.81 -48.35
N LEU A 121 -37.04 17.57 -48.79
CA LEU A 121 -37.64 18.30 -49.92
C LEU A 121 -37.84 19.76 -49.49
N VAL A 122 -36.96 20.63 -49.94
CA VAL A 122 -37.21 22.08 -49.94
C VAL A 122 -37.82 22.38 -51.31
N ALA A 123 -39.12 22.67 -51.35
CA ALA A 123 -39.77 23.06 -52.59
C ALA A 123 -39.05 24.29 -53.18
N ALA A 124 -38.42 24.10 -54.34
CA ALA A 124 -37.92 25.20 -55.14
C ALA A 124 -39.14 25.90 -55.78
N GLY A 125 -39.60 26.98 -55.14
CA GLY A 125 -40.71 27.80 -55.63
C GLY A 125 -41.85 27.86 -54.62
N GLY A 126 -41.69 28.72 -53.61
CA GLY A 126 -42.75 29.02 -52.66
C GLY A 126 -44.01 29.54 -53.35
N ARG A 127 -45.06 28.72 -53.36
CA ARG A 127 -46.43 29.21 -53.31
C ARG A 127 -47.16 28.42 -52.22
N LYS A 128 -47.36 29.07 -51.08
CA LYS A 128 -48.33 28.62 -50.08
C LYS A 128 -49.72 28.72 -50.71
N VAL A 129 -50.47 27.64 -50.66
CA VAL A 129 -51.93 27.66 -50.61
C VAL A 129 -52.32 27.18 -49.22
#